data_AF-A0A1J0RCV7-F1
#
_entry.id   AF-A0A1J0RCV7-F1
#
_cell.length_a   1.000
_cell.length_b   1.000
_cell.length_c   1.000
_cell.angle_alpha   90.00
_cell.angle_beta   90.00
_cell.angle_gamma   90.00
#
_symmetry.space_group_name_H-M   'P 1'
#
loop_
_entity.id
_entity.type
_entity.pdbx_description
1 polymer ?
#
loop_
_entity_poly.entity_id
_entity_poly.type
_entity_poly.pdbx_seq_one_letter_code
_entity_poly.pdbx_strand_id
1 'polypeptide(L)'
;MKDGTTNNGQRQTKVCRAAPAMAVTWRESGTAPGQTTMEEVVGLWDTKSTTSLTAHLLKERADRIKNLLQRTSSGTYLGTIEGGTCSAARGQEMCVKYKAAATATAGDTIDTIKWLGKLYSVAEKLEKHEKAVQRRREATAAIKTKAELLKTLIHVVTAKQATQPDRQPLPKTKKQEQELEANQKACAQHKNNKSGCKKTGKCKWQGESDTKGECQPKDGEEGQPNTAGTGGDVAAAKPGVNFSSHTTKETCEGIQGTPAPGKKSVCG
;
A
#
# COMPACT_ATOMS: atom_id res chain seq x y z
N MET A 1 -27.31 20.46 -29.82
CA MET A 1 -28.67 20.72 -30.33
C MET A 1 -29.39 21.66 -29.37
N LYS A 2 -29.29 22.96 -29.62
CA LYS A 2 -30.13 24.00 -29.00
C LYS A 2 -30.87 24.64 -30.17
N ASP A 3 -32.07 24.16 -30.46
CA ASP A 3 -33.01 24.98 -31.23
C ASP A 3 -33.59 25.98 -30.25
N GLY A 4 -33.05 27.20 -30.31
CA GLY A 4 -33.43 28.35 -29.49
C GLY A 4 -34.76 28.97 -29.91
N THR A 5 -35.76 28.15 -30.24
CA THR A 5 -37.06 28.65 -30.73
C THR A 5 -38.21 27.80 -30.20
N THR A 6 -38.30 27.65 -28.88
CA THR A 6 -39.57 27.29 -28.24
C THR A 6 -40.33 28.58 -27.93
N ASN A 7 -41.06 29.06 -28.93
CA ASN A 7 -42.04 30.12 -28.73
C ASN A 7 -43.04 29.63 -27.66
N ASN A 8 -43.06 30.27 -26.49
CA ASN A 8 -43.89 29.90 -25.32
C ASN A 8 -45.39 30.25 -25.50
N GLY A 9 -45.78 30.70 -26.68
CA GLY A 9 -47.17 30.85 -27.09
C GLY A 9 -47.89 29.50 -27.08
N GLN A 10 -48.45 29.13 -25.92
CA GLN A 10 -49.41 28.03 -25.72
C GLN A 10 -48.85 26.60 -25.65
N ARG A 11 -47.56 26.41 -25.34
CA ARG A 11 -46.93 25.07 -25.25
C ARG A 11 -46.46 24.66 -23.85
N GLN A 12 -47.12 25.13 -22.79
CA GLN A 12 -46.76 24.84 -21.38
C GLN A 12 -46.60 23.33 -21.10
N THR A 13 -47.43 22.48 -21.73
CA THR A 13 -47.36 21.01 -21.58
C THR A 13 -46.24 20.34 -22.37
N LYS A 14 -45.47 21.11 -23.16
CA LYS A 14 -44.37 20.64 -24.03
C LYS A 14 -43.03 21.31 -23.72
N VAL A 15 -42.93 21.98 -22.57
CA VAL A 15 -41.75 22.76 -22.17
C VAL A 15 -40.55 21.87 -21.90
N CYS A 16 -40.75 20.73 -21.23
CA CYS A 16 -39.68 19.79 -20.93
C CYS A 16 -39.32 18.91 -22.15
N ARG A 17 -40.29 18.63 -23.02
CA ARG A 17 -40.13 17.78 -24.21
C ARG A 17 -41.21 18.10 -25.25
N ALA A 18 -40.85 18.10 -26.53
CA ALA A 18 -41.80 18.40 -27.61
C ALA A 18 -42.90 17.32 -27.78
N ALA A 19 -42.58 16.06 -27.52
CA ALA A 19 -43.50 14.92 -27.54
C ALA A 19 -42.97 13.76 -26.66
N PRO A 20 -43.85 13.05 -25.90
CA PRO A 20 -45.27 13.36 -25.70
C PRO A 20 -45.45 14.65 -24.88
N ALA A 21 -46.62 15.28 -25.01
CA ALA A 21 -47.02 16.36 -24.12
C ALA A 21 -47.49 15.77 -22.79
N MET A 22 -47.33 16.53 -21.71
CA MET A 22 -47.93 16.18 -20.43
C MET A 22 -49.46 16.29 -20.50
N ALA A 23 -50.16 15.30 -19.96
CA ALA A 23 -51.60 15.22 -19.80
C ALA A 23 -52.07 15.86 -18.49
N VAL A 24 -51.27 15.78 -17.42
CA VAL A 24 -51.59 16.38 -16.12
C VAL A 24 -51.17 17.84 -16.08
N THR A 25 -52.11 18.72 -15.71
CA THR A 25 -51.85 20.15 -15.54
C THR A 25 -51.68 20.51 -14.08
N TRP A 26 -50.56 21.13 -13.73
CA TRP A 26 -50.34 21.78 -12.43
C TRP A 26 -50.98 23.18 -12.46
N ARG A 27 -52.11 23.34 -11.75
CA ARG A 27 -52.93 24.56 -11.78
C ARG A 27 -52.84 25.43 -10.52
N GLU A 28 -52.27 24.88 -9.45
CA GLU A 28 -52.19 25.56 -8.16
C GLU A 28 -50.96 26.47 -8.09
N SER A 29 -51.20 27.76 -7.86
CA SER A 29 -50.12 28.72 -7.62
C SER A 29 -49.57 28.57 -6.20
N GLY A 30 -48.25 28.62 -6.05
CA GLY A 30 -47.58 28.60 -4.74
C GLY A 30 -47.47 27.22 -4.07
N THR A 31 -48.08 26.18 -4.62
CA THR A 31 -48.03 24.81 -4.10
C THR A 31 -47.17 23.93 -4.99
N ALA A 32 -46.30 23.10 -4.42
CA ALA A 32 -45.52 22.13 -5.20
C ALA A 32 -46.46 21.17 -5.98
N PRO A 33 -46.07 20.70 -7.18
CA PRO A 33 -46.85 19.71 -7.91
C PRO A 33 -46.99 18.42 -7.10
N GLY A 34 -48.19 17.81 -7.18
CA GLY A 34 -48.45 16.51 -6.57
C GLY A 34 -47.66 15.37 -7.22
N GLN A 35 -47.68 14.20 -6.58
CA GLN A 35 -46.92 13.02 -6.99
C GLN A 35 -47.20 12.61 -8.44
N THR A 36 -48.48 12.53 -8.86
CA THR A 36 -48.86 12.11 -10.22
C THR A 36 -48.26 13.03 -11.30
N THR A 37 -48.25 14.34 -11.07
CA THR A 37 -47.62 15.29 -11.99
C THR A 37 -46.12 15.04 -12.09
N MET A 38 -45.45 14.79 -10.95
CA MET A 38 -44.01 14.53 -10.93
C MET A 38 -43.65 13.19 -11.58
N GLU A 39 -44.48 12.16 -11.41
CA GLU A 39 -44.31 10.86 -12.07
C GLU A 39 -44.44 10.98 -13.59
N GLU A 40 -45.40 11.77 -14.07
CA GLU A 40 -45.52 12.04 -15.50
C GLU A 40 -44.31 12.80 -16.06
N VAL A 41 -43.83 13.83 -15.33
CA VAL A 41 -42.60 14.54 -15.69
C VAL A 41 -41.45 13.53 -15.81
N VAL A 42 -41.21 12.70 -14.80
CA VAL A 42 -40.15 11.68 -14.82
C VAL A 42 -40.32 10.71 -15.99
N GLY A 43 -41.56 10.33 -16.32
CA GLY A 43 -41.90 9.46 -17.44
C GLY A 43 -41.59 10.02 -18.84
N LEU A 44 -41.27 11.32 -18.97
CA LEU A 44 -40.83 11.92 -20.25
C LEU A 44 -39.42 11.48 -20.68
N TRP A 45 -38.66 10.86 -19.77
CA TRP A 45 -37.30 10.39 -20.02
C TRP A 45 -37.19 8.88 -19.84
N ASP A 46 -36.32 8.26 -20.63
CA ASP A 46 -36.00 6.85 -20.47
C ASP A 46 -35.14 6.66 -19.21
N THR A 47 -35.75 6.08 -18.18
CA THR A 47 -35.13 5.78 -16.89
C THR A 47 -34.59 4.35 -16.82
N LYS A 48 -34.75 3.54 -17.89
CA LYS A 48 -34.44 2.10 -17.87
C LYS A 48 -32.95 1.78 -18.01
N SER A 49 -32.10 2.77 -18.28
CA SER A 49 -30.67 2.51 -18.40
C SER A 49 -30.02 2.30 -17.02
N THR A 50 -29.65 1.06 -16.71
CA THR A 50 -28.75 0.77 -15.58
C THR A 50 -27.37 1.36 -15.89
N THR A 51 -27.09 2.54 -15.34
CA THR A 51 -25.77 3.15 -15.44
C THR A 51 -25.01 2.88 -14.16
N SER A 52 -23.79 2.35 -14.25
CA SER A 52 -22.89 2.29 -13.10
C SER A 52 -22.56 3.73 -12.69
N LEU A 53 -23.06 4.15 -11.53
CA LEU A 53 -22.81 5.48 -11.01
C LEU A 53 -21.37 5.57 -10.51
N THR A 54 -20.54 6.35 -11.18
CA THR A 54 -19.18 6.68 -10.73
C THR A 54 -19.11 8.11 -10.22
N ALA A 55 -18.09 8.41 -9.42
CA ALA A 55 -17.81 9.77 -8.97
C ALA A 55 -17.68 10.74 -10.15
N HIS A 56 -16.92 10.33 -11.17
CA HIS A 56 -16.72 11.12 -12.39
C HIS A 56 -18.04 11.43 -13.09
N LEU A 57 -18.85 10.41 -13.36
CA LEU A 57 -20.12 10.58 -14.09
C LEU A 57 -21.08 11.48 -13.33
N LEU A 58 -21.19 11.31 -12.00
CA LEU A 58 -22.08 12.14 -11.19
C LEU A 58 -21.63 13.61 -11.19
N LYS A 59 -20.33 13.86 -11.04
CA LYS A 59 -19.76 15.21 -11.09
C LYS A 59 -19.99 15.87 -12.44
N GLU A 60 -19.72 15.15 -13.52
CA GLU A 60 -19.95 15.65 -14.89
C GLU A 60 -21.40 16.05 -15.13
N ARG A 61 -22.36 15.23 -14.68
CA ARG A 61 -23.79 15.55 -14.78
C ARG A 61 -24.17 16.76 -13.93
N ALA A 62 -23.63 16.88 -12.71
CA ALA A 62 -23.84 18.05 -11.87
C ALA A 62 -23.28 19.33 -12.51
N ASP A 63 -22.07 19.27 -13.08
CA ASP A 63 -21.44 20.39 -13.80
C ASP A 63 -22.26 20.80 -15.02
N ARG A 64 -22.80 19.84 -15.78
CA ARG A 64 -23.71 20.13 -16.90
C ARG A 64 -24.93 20.92 -16.43
N ILE A 65 -25.53 20.58 -15.29
CA ILE A 65 -26.67 21.35 -14.77
C ILE A 65 -26.23 22.71 -14.23
N LYS A 66 -25.10 22.79 -13.52
CA LYS A 66 -24.51 24.06 -13.06
C LYS A 66 -24.33 25.04 -14.23
N ASN A 67 -23.88 24.54 -15.38
CA ASN A 67 -23.66 25.34 -16.59
C ASN A 67 -24.95 25.74 -17.32
N LEU A 68 -26.10 25.15 -16.98
CA LEU A 68 -27.41 25.60 -17.48
C LEU A 68 -27.99 26.76 -16.64
N LEU A 69 -27.39 27.06 -15.50
CA LEU A 69 -27.84 28.15 -14.64
C LEU A 69 -27.50 29.50 -15.26
N GLN A 70 -28.48 30.38 -15.30
CA GLN A 70 -28.35 31.73 -15.85
C GLN A 70 -28.47 32.73 -14.70
N ARG A 71 -27.43 33.54 -14.50
CA ARG A 71 -27.42 34.56 -13.45
C ARG A 71 -27.74 35.92 -14.04
N THR A 72 -28.68 36.63 -13.40
CA THR A 72 -29.05 38.00 -13.74
C THR A 72 -28.98 38.87 -12.47
N SER A 73 -29.24 40.16 -12.59
CA SER A 73 -29.35 41.07 -11.44
C SER A 73 -30.46 40.69 -10.45
N SER A 74 -31.44 39.90 -10.87
CA SER A 74 -32.65 39.59 -10.10
C SER A 74 -32.70 38.16 -9.54
N GLY A 75 -31.74 37.30 -9.90
CA GLY A 75 -31.80 35.87 -9.59
C GLY A 75 -30.75 35.03 -10.29
N THR A 76 -30.56 33.80 -9.78
CA THR A 76 -30.06 32.70 -10.60
C THR A 76 -31.24 31.83 -11.05
N TYR A 77 -31.25 31.43 -12.32
CA TYR A 77 -32.38 30.78 -12.97
C TYR A 77 -31.98 29.48 -13.64
N LEU A 78 -32.88 28.50 -13.60
CA LEU A 78 -32.80 27.29 -14.43
C LEU A 78 -34.04 27.22 -15.33
N GLY A 79 -33.86 27.17 -16.64
CA GLY A 79 -34.94 27.16 -17.63
C GLY A 79 -34.90 28.34 -18.59
N THR A 80 -36.01 28.58 -19.28
CA THR A 80 -36.16 29.71 -20.20
C THR A 80 -36.44 30.98 -19.40
N ILE A 81 -35.77 32.10 -19.73
CA ILE A 81 -35.98 33.41 -19.09
C ILE A 81 -35.98 34.52 -20.15
N GLU A 82 -36.84 35.53 -19.99
CA GLU A 82 -36.91 36.69 -20.89
C GLU A 82 -37.13 38.01 -20.11
N GLY A 83 -38.10 38.04 -19.19
CA GLY A 83 -38.43 39.14 -18.27
C GLY A 83 -38.16 38.85 -16.77
N GLY A 84 -37.65 37.67 -16.42
CA GLY A 84 -37.20 37.35 -15.05
C GLY A 84 -38.30 36.87 -14.09
N THR A 85 -39.48 36.53 -14.64
CA THR A 85 -40.62 35.96 -13.92
C THR A 85 -40.75 34.47 -14.19
N CYS A 86 -40.68 33.63 -13.15
CA CYS A 86 -40.96 32.20 -13.25
C CYS A 86 -42.39 31.89 -12.83
N SER A 87 -43.37 32.46 -13.54
CA SER A 87 -44.80 32.32 -13.19
C SER A 87 -45.47 31.13 -13.88
N ALA A 88 -44.84 30.59 -14.93
CA ALA A 88 -45.44 29.57 -15.79
C ALA A 88 -46.79 29.98 -16.41
N ALA A 89 -47.18 31.26 -16.37
CA ALA A 89 -48.43 31.72 -16.96
C ALA A 89 -48.38 31.66 -18.50
N ARG A 90 -49.55 31.74 -19.15
CA ARG A 90 -49.62 31.65 -20.62
C ARG A 90 -48.80 32.78 -21.25
N GLY A 91 -47.85 32.43 -22.12
CA GLY A 91 -46.95 33.41 -22.73
C GLY A 91 -45.91 34.00 -21.77
N GLN A 92 -45.70 33.38 -20.60
CA GLN A 92 -44.64 33.72 -19.66
C GLN A 92 -43.63 32.57 -19.59
N GLU A 93 -42.54 32.79 -18.86
CA GLU A 93 -41.42 31.87 -18.84
C GLU A 93 -41.57 30.73 -17.83
N MET A 94 -40.92 29.62 -18.16
CA MET A 94 -40.93 28.39 -17.40
C MET A 94 -39.53 28.15 -16.85
N CYS A 95 -39.35 28.51 -15.58
CA CYS A 95 -38.06 28.47 -14.93
C CYS A 95 -38.17 28.21 -13.44
N VAL A 96 -37.03 27.95 -12.81
CA VAL A 96 -36.85 27.95 -11.36
C VAL A 96 -35.97 29.14 -10.99
N LYS A 97 -36.44 30.00 -10.08
CA LYS A 97 -35.70 31.16 -9.58
C LYS A 97 -35.10 30.89 -8.20
N TYR A 98 -33.78 30.94 -8.11
CA TYR A 98 -33.01 30.88 -6.87
C TYR A 98 -32.67 32.30 -6.38
N LYS A 99 -33.56 32.89 -5.55
CA LYS A 99 -33.43 34.28 -5.08
C LYS A 99 -32.13 34.56 -4.30
N ALA A 100 -31.71 33.62 -3.44
CA ALA A 100 -30.52 33.79 -2.59
C ALA A 100 -29.19 33.72 -3.37
N ALA A 101 -29.20 33.19 -4.60
CA ALA A 101 -28.02 33.06 -5.46
C ALA A 101 -27.80 34.28 -6.38
N ALA A 102 -28.43 35.43 -6.06
CA ALA A 102 -28.45 36.63 -6.90
C ALA A 102 -27.57 37.78 -6.40
N THR A 103 -27.14 37.76 -5.14
CA THR A 103 -26.42 38.89 -4.53
C THR A 103 -24.93 38.81 -4.85
N ALA A 104 -24.25 39.97 -4.93
CA ALA A 104 -22.79 40.02 -5.09
C ALA A 104 -22.03 39.35 -3.93
N THR A 105 -22.72 39.15 -2.81
CA THR A 105 -22.26 38.43 -1.60
C THR A 105 -22.73 36.97 -1.54
N ALA A 106 -23.47 36.50 -2.53
CA ALA A 106 -23.92 35.12 -2.56
C ALA A 106 -22.69 34.21 -2.64
N GLY A 107 -22.63 33.22 -1.76
CA GLY A 107 -21.61 32.15 -1.80
C GLY A 107 -21.68 31.36 -3.12
N ASP A 108 -20.88 30.30 -3.24
CA ASP A 108 -20.91 29.48 -4.46
C ASP A 108 -22.35 29.01 -4.76
N THR A 109 -22.69 28.93 -6.04
CA THR A 109 -23.98 28.43 -6.53
C THR A 109 -24.28 27.04 -5.97
N ILE A 110 -23.24 26.27 -5.66
CA ILE A 110 -23.31 24.94 -5.05
C ILE A 110 -23.82 25.01 -3.60
N ASP A 111 -23.46 26.05 -2.84
CA ASP A 111 -23.86 26.23 -1.44
C ASP A 111 -25.31 26.74 -1.33
N THR A 112 -25.70 27.59 -2.28
CA THR A 112 -27.05 28.18 -2.34
C THR A 112 -28.08 27.21 -2.90
N ILE A 113 -27.73 26.38 -3.90
CA ILE A 113 -28.60 25.35 -4.48
C ILE A 113 -28.33 24.00 -3.80
N LYS A 114 -28.96 23.78 -2.65
CA LYS A 114 -28.69 22.62 -1.77
C LYS A 114 -28.74 21.25 -2.46
N TRP A 115 -29.67 21.04 -3.39
CA TRP A 115 -29.76 19.75 -4.10
C TRP A 115 -28.57 19.52 -5.03
N LEU A 116 -28.05 20.58 -5.65
CA LEU A 116 -26.84 20.53 -6.48
C LEU A 116 -25.61 20.28 -5.61
N GLY A 117 -25.48 20.96 -4.47
CA GLY A 117 -24.44 20.68 -3.46
C GLY A 117 -24.44 19.23 -2.97
N LYS A 118 -25.62 18.64 -2.76
CA LYS A 118 -25.72 17.21 -2.41
C LYS A 118 -25.17 16.30 -3.51
N LEU A 119 -25.36 16.60 -4.79
CA LEU A 119 -24.79 15.80 -5.88
C LEU A 119 -23.26 15.81 -5.85
N TYR A 120 -22.63 16.97 -5.64
CA TYR A 120 -21.18 17.05 -5.47
C TYR A 120 -20.69 16.30 -4.22
N SER A 121 -21.40 16.41 -3.10
CA SER A 121 -21.05 15.68 -1.87
C SER A 121 -21.10 14.16 -2.07
N VAL A 122 -22.10 13.66 -2.82
CA VAL A 122 -22.19 12.24 -3.17
C VAL A 122 -21.06 11.83 -4.11
N ALA A 123 -20.70 12.67 -5.09
CA ALA A 123 -19.57 12.41 -5.98
C ALA A 123 -18.25 12.30 -5.21
N GLU A 124 -18.00 13.18 -4.23
CA GLU A 124 -16.80 13.12 -3.38
C GLU A 124 -16.76 11.83 -2.54
N LYS A 125 -17.90 11.42 -1.98
CA LYS A 125 -18.01 10.16 -1.22
C LYS A 125 -17.77 8.94 -2.11
N LEU A 126 -18.32 8.95 -3.32
CA LEU A 126 -18.06 7.91 -4.33
C LEU A 126 -16.57 7.84 -4.68
N GLU A 127 -15.90 8.97 -4.85
CA GLU A 127 -14.47 9.00 -5.19
C GLU A 127 -13.61 8.37 -4.09
N LYS A 128 -13.91 8.70 -2.82
CA LYS A 128 -13.26 8.08 -1.66
C LYS A 128 -13.48 6.57 -1.63
N HIS A 129 -14.71 6.14 -1.91
CA HIS A 129 -15.07 4.73 -1.96
C HIS A 129 -14.33 4.00 -3.09
N GLU A 130 -14.32 4.55 -4.31
CA GLU A 130 -13.63 3.99 -5.47
C GLU A 130 -12.13 3.82 -5.20
N LYS A 131 -11.47 4.84 -4.62
CA LYS A 131 -10.06 4.76 -4.20
C LYS A 131 -9.82 3.67 -3.14
N ALA A 132 -10.73 3.53 -2.17
CA ALA A 132 -10.62 2.49 -1.14
C ALA A 132 -10.77 1.07 -1.72
N VAL A 133 -11.70 0.89 -2.67
CA VAL A 133 -11.87 -0.38 -3.40
C VAL A 133 -10.61 -0.72 -4.18
N GLN A 134 -10.02 0.25 -4.88
CA GLN A 134 -8.80 0.04 -5.64
C GLN A 134 -7.63 -0.40 -4.74
N ARG A 135 -7.39 0.31 -3.63
CA ARG A 135 -6.36 -0.08 -2.64
C ARG A 135 -6.58 -1.48 -2.08
N ARG A 136 -7.83 -1.85 -1.80
CA ARG A 136 -8.17 -3.21 -1.33
C ARG A 136 -7.82 -4.27 -2.38
N ARG A 137 -8.10 -4.01 -3.65
CA ARG A 137 -7.78 -4.92 -4.75
C ARG A 137 -6.27 -5.12 -4.88
N GLU A 138 -5.50 -4.04 -4.82
CA GLU A 138 -4.03 -4.08 -4.87
C GLU A 138 -3.44 -4.86 -3.68
N ALA A 139 -3.92 -4.61 -2.47
CA ALA A 139 -3.50 -5.35 -1.28
C ALA A 139 -3.83 -6.85 -1.39
N THR A 140 -5.02 -7.19 -1.88
CA THR A 140 -5.44 -8.58 -2.09
C THR A 140 -4.56 -9.27 -3.12
N ALA A 141 -4.25 -8.59 -4.22
CA ALA A 141 -3.34 -9.11 -5.25
C ALA A 141 -1.93 -9.34 -4.68
N ALA A 142 -1.40 -8.40 -3.90
CA ALA A 142 -0.09 -8.53 -3.27
C ALA A 142 -0.03 -9.71 -2.28
N ILE A 143 -1.07 -9.90 -1.46
CA ILE A 143 -1.17 -11.04 -0.55
C ILE A 143 -1.19 -12.35 -1.33
N LYS A 144 -1.98 -12.43 -2.40
CA LYS A 144 -2.05 -13.63 -3.27
C LYS A 144 -0.68 -13.95 -3.88
N THR A 145 0.02 -12.96 -4.42
CA THR A 145 1.36 -13.13 -5.00
C THR A 145 2.36 -13.64 -3.95
N LYS A 146 2.34 -13.07 -2.73
CA LYS A 146 3.21 -13.53 -1.64
C LYS A 146 2.89 -14.96 -1.21
N ALA A 147 1.61 -15.33 -1.14
CA ALA A 147 1.20 -16.69 -0.80
C ALA A 147 1.68 -17.71 -1.85
N GLU A 148 1.58 -17.38 -3.14
CA GLU A 148 2.11 -18.25 -4.20
C GLU A 148 3.64 -18.36 -4.16
N LEU A 149 4.35 -17.26 -3.88
CA LEU A 149 5.81 -17.30 -3.70
C LEU A 149 6.24 -18.17 -2.51
N LEU A 150 5.49 -18.14 -1.41
CA LEU A 150 5.77 -19.01 -0.27
C LEU A 150 5.57 -20.49 -0.62
N LYS A 151 4.50 -20.82 -1.37
CA LYS A 151 4.28 -22.19 -1.85
C LYS A 151 5.44 -22.67 -2.72
N THR A 152 5.93 -21.86 -3.65
CA THR A 152 7.06 -22.26 -4.51
C THR A 152 8.34 -22.41 -3.71
N LEU A 153 8.61 -21.52 -2.75
CA LEU A 153 9.80 -21.61 -1.90
C LEU A 153 9.80 -22.89 -1.05
N ILE A 154 8.65 -23.27 -0.48
CA ILE A 154 8.51 -24.53 0.27
C ILE A 154 8.92 -25.72 -0.62
N HIS A 155 8.36 -25.83 -1.83
CA HIS A 155 8.70 -26.91 -2.76
C HIS A 155 10.19 -26.94 -3.11
N VAL A 156 10.82 -25.79 -3.34
CA VAL A 156 12.25 -25.69 -3.63
C VAL A 156 13.11 -26.10 -2.42
N VAL A 157 12.72 -25.70 -1.21
CA VAL A 157 13.44 -26.09 0.03
C VAL A 157 13.33 -27.60 0.26
N THR A 158 12.13 -28.19 0.12
CA THR A 158 11.97 -29.65 0.23
C THR A 158 12.76 -30.40 -0.84
N ALA A 159 12.82 -29.91 -2.08
CA ALA A 159 13.63 -30.53 -3.13
C ALA A 159 15.14 -30.42 -2.81
N LYS A 160 15.61 -29.29 -2.28
CA LYS A 160 17.02 -29.12 -1.88
C LYS A 160 17.40 -29.97 -0.66
N GLN A 161 16.49 -30.17 0.29
CA GLN A 161 16.71 -31.06 1.44
C GLN A 161 16.75 -32.54 1.02
N ALA A 162 15.90 -32.94 0.08
CA ALA A 162 15.94 -34.30 -0.48
C ALA A 162 17.20 -34.58 -1.34
N THR A 163 17.90 -33.53 -1.78
CA THR A 163 19.13 -33.63 -2.60
C THR A 163 20.40 -33.33 -1.81
N GLN A 164 20.33 -33.05 -0.50
CA GLN A 164 21.52 -33.08 0.34
C GLN A 164 21.81 -34.55 0.65
N PRO A 165 22.87 -35.17 0.11
CA PRO A 165 23.34 -36.40 0.69
C PRO A 165 23.68 -36.08 2.15
N ASP A 166 23.24 -36.96 3.03
CA ASP A 166 23.61 -37.01 4.44
C ASP A 166 25.06 -36.53 4.60
N ARG A 167 25.30 -35.55 5.50
CA ARG A 167 26.64 -35.02 5.75
C ARG A 167 27.50 -36.17 6.28
N GLN A 168 28.12 -36.91 5.36
CA GLN A 168 29.19 -37.83 5.69
C GLN A 168 30.31 -36.99 6.32
N PRO A 169 30.90 -37.45 7.44
CA PRO A 169 32.09 -36.83 7.99
C PRO A 169 33.15 -36.78 6.89
N LEU A 170 33.88 -35.66 6.77
CA LEU A 170 34.97 -35.53 5.81
C LEU A 170 35.90 -36.75 5.91
N PRO A 171 36.25 -37.44 4.80
CA PRO A 171 37.23 -38.50 4.84
C PRO A 171 38.58 -37.88 5.20
N LYS A 172 39.12 -38.24 6.38
CA LYS A 172 40.52 -37.96 6.71
C LYS A 172 41.38 -38.61 5.63
N THR A 173 42.20 -37.82 4.96
CA THR A 173 43.09 -38.32 3.91
C THR A 173 44.05 -39.34 4.52
N LYS A 174 44.30 -40.50 3.90
CA LYS A 174 45.23 -41.56 4.38
C LYS A 174 46.61 -41.03 4.85
N LYS A 175 47.01 -39.86 4.33
CA LYS A 175 48.24 -39.15 4.69
C LYS A 175 48.22 -38.55 6.11
N GLN A 176 47.08 -38.05 6.59
CA GLN A 176 46.93 -37.55 7.97
C GLN A 176 46.92 -38.68 9.00
N GLU A 177 46.38 -39.84 8.64
CA GLU A 177 46.32 -41.01 9.50
C GLU A 177 47.72 -41.63 9.71
N GLN A 178 48.52 -41.73 8.64
CA GLN A 178 49.93 -42.14 8.73
C GLN A 178 50.79 -41.14 9.50
N GLU A 179 50.55 -39.83 9.34
CA GLU A 179 51.31 -38.80 10.06
C GLU A 179 50.97 -38.78 11.56
N LEU A 180 49.70 -39.00 11.92
CA LEU A 180 49.29 -39.13 13.32
C LEU A 180 49.90 -40.40 13.97
N GLU A 181 49.90 -41.53 13.27
CA GLU A 181 50.48 -42.78 13.78
C GLU A 181 52.00 -42.68 13.98
N ALA A 182 52.71 -42.02 13.05
CA ALA A 182 54.13 -41.75 13.19
C ALA A 182 54.42 -40.81 14.37
N ASN A 183 53.61 -39.77 14.54
CA ASN A 183 53.74 -38.84 15.67
C ASN A 183 53.42 -39.53 17.00
N GLN A 184 52.43 -40.42 17.06
CA GLN A 184 52.14 -41.24 18.24
C GLN A 184 53.33 -42.10 18.65
N LYS A 185 53.96 -42.80 17.70
CA LYS A 185 55.15 -43.63 17.97
C LYS A 185 56.32 -42.79 18.48
N ALA A 186 56.53 -41.60 17.92
CA ALA A 186 57.58 -40.68 18.37
C ALA A 186 57.34 -40.13 19.79
N CYS A 187 56.09 -39.79 20.13
CA CYS A 187 55.75 -39.32 21.48
C CYS A 187 55.83 -40.44 22.53
N ALA A 188 55.47 -41.68 22.16
CA ALA A 188 55.51 -42.84 23.06
C ALA A 188 56.93 -43.16 23.55
N GLN A 189 57.98 -42.89 22.76
CA GLN A 189 59.38 -43.07 23.18
C GLN A 189 59.79 -42.14 24.32
N HIS A 190 59.04 -41.06 24.55
CA HIS A 190 59.30 -40.06 25.59
C HIS A 190 58.16 -39.98 26.62
N LYS A 191 57.39 -41.07 26.77
CA LYS A 191 56.15 -41.13 27.58
C LYS A 191 56.28 -40.51 28.97
N ASN A 192 57.44 -40.66 29.62
CA ASN A 192 57.71 -40.18 30.98
C ASN A 192 58.89 -39.17 31.07
N ASN A 193 59.28 -38.54 29.96
CA ASN A 193 60.38 -37.58 29.92
C ASN A 193 59.95 -36.26 29.29
N LYS A 194 59.69 -35.25 30.13
CA LYS A 194 59.26 -33.92 29.68
C LYS A 194 60.25 -33.24 28.74
N SER A 195 61.55 -33.36 29.01
CA SER A 195 62.59 -32.72 28.20
C SER A 195 62.69 -33.33 26.80
N GLY A 196 62.54 -34.65 26.69
CA GLY A 196 62.45 -35.37 25.42
C GLY A 196 61.17 -35.02 24.66
N CYS A 197 60.03 -35.08 25.35
CA CYS A 197 58.71 -34.79 24.79
C CYS A 197 58.62 -33.38 24.17
N LYS A 198 59.16 -32.36 24.86
CA LYS A 198 59.14 -30.96 24.37
C LYS A 198 60.08 -30.74 23.19
N LYS A 199 61.20 -31.47 23.11
CA LYS A 199 62.18 -31.33 22.01
C LYS A 199 61.69 -31.88 20.68
N THR A 200 60.79 -32.87 20.69
CA THR A 200 60.24 -33.46 19.47
C THR A 200 59.37 -32.47 18.66
N GLY A 201 58.89 -31.38 19.29
CA GLY A 201 58.11 -30.31 18.64
C GLY A 201 56.67 -30.70 18.24
N LYS A 202 56.45 -31.97 17.88
CA LYS A 202 55.18 -32.58 17.46
C LYS A 202 54.37 -33.22 18.60
N CYS A 203 54.93 -33.21 19.82
CA CYS A 203 54.30 -33.75 21.03
C CYS A 203 54.04 -32.64 22.06
N LYS A 204 53.02 -32.84 22.90
CA LYS A 204 52.65 -31.99 24.03
C LYS A 204 52.75 -32.81 25.32
N TRP A 205 53.47 -32.26 26.30
CA TRP A 205 53.57 -32.84 27.64
C TRP A 205 52.38 -32.40 28.48
N GLN A 206 51.61 -33.35 29.01
CA GLN A 206 50.53 -33.14 29.97
C GLN A 206 50.91 -33.76 31.31
N GLY A 207 51.61 -33.00 32.13
CA GLY A 207 52.07 -33.46 33.43
C GLY A 207 52.46 -32.32 34.35
N GLU A 208 52.29 -32.55 35.65
CA GLU A 208 52.56 -31.57 36.71
C GLU A 208 54.07 -31.44 36.98
N SER A 209 54.88 -32.46 36.69
CA SER A 209 56.34 -32.42 36.91
C SER A 209 57.15 -33.04 35.75
N ASP A 210 58.48 -33.00 35.85
CA ASP A 210 59.41 -33.45 34.80
C ASP A 210 59.42 -34.98 34.59
N THR A 211 59.00 -35.73 35.62
CA THR A 211 58.96 -37.19 35.65
C THR A 211 57.56 -37.77 35.87
N LYS A 212 56.56 -36.93 36.18
CA LYS A 212 55.16 -37.35 36.39
C LYS A 212 54.25 -36.59 35.43
N GLY A 213 53.99 -37.21 34.28
CA GLY A 213 53.21 -36.65 33.19
C GLY A 213 53.16 -37.59 32.00
N GLU A 214 52.29 -37.27 31.05
CA GLU A 214 52.13 -38.07 29.83
C GLU A 214 52.42 -37.23 28.57
N CYS A 215 53.19 -37.79 27.65
CA CYS A 215 53.53 -37.16 26.37
C CYS A 215 52.55 -37.62 25.28
N GLN A 216 51.74 -36.71 24.73
CA GLN A 216 50.77 -37.00 23.68
C GLN A 216 51.08 -36.23 22.39
N PRO A 217 50.79 -36.77 21.19
CA PRO A 217 50.95 -36.02 19.93
C PRO A 217 50.03 -34.80 19.91
N LYS A 218 50.47 -33.73 19.25
CA LYS A 218 49.64 -32.56 19.00
C LYS A 218 48.62 -32.91 17.91
N ASP A 219 47.36 -32.56 18.12
CA ASP A 219 46.35 -32.63 17.06
C ASP A 219 46.74 -31.65 15.96
N GLY A 220 46.78 -32.14 14.72
CA GLY A 220 47.34 -31.47 13.55
C GLY A 220 46.49 -30.31 13.05
N GLU A 221 46.35 -29.25 13.86
CA GLU A 221 45.65 -28.03 13.52
C GLU A 221 46.46 -26.78 13.90
N GLU A 222 47.77 -26.79 13.68
CA GLU A 222 48.56 -25.55 13.77
C GLU A 222 49.52 -25.43 12.59
N GLY A 223 49.06 -24.71 11.56
CA GLY A 223 49.88 -24.23 10.47
C GLY A 223 49.47 -22.82 10.07
N GLN A 224 49.94 -21.80 10.80
CA GLN A 224 50.66 -20.67 10.18
C GLN A 224 51.39 -19.81 11.23
N PRO A 225 52.66 -19.42 11.00
CA PRO A 225 53.42 -18.56 11.91
C PRO A 225 53.04 -17.09 11.71
N ASN A 226 52.70 -16.38 12.79
CA ASN A 226 52.55 -14.92 12.75
C ASN A 226 53.91 -14.26 13.02
N THR A 227 54.48 -13.68 11.98
CA THR A 227 55.55 -12.67 12.08
C THR A 227 54.95 -11.35 12.57
N ALA A 228 55.66 -10.68 13.48
CA ALA A 228 55.29 -9.41 14.10
C ALA A 228 55.16 -8.24 13.11
N GLY A 229 54.23 -7.32 13.39
CA GLY A 229 54.09 -6.03 12.70
C GLY A 229 53.13 -5.09 13.43
N THR A 230 53.71 -4.05 14.01
CA THR A 230 53.13 -2.95 14.79
C THR A 230 52.13 -2.08 14.00
N GLY A 231 51.08 -1.60 14.68
CA GLY A 231 50.56 -0.23 14.51
C GLY A 231 49.15 -0.05 13.92
N GLY A 232 48.30 0.64 14.69
CA GLY A 232 47.42 1.69 14.17
C GLY A 232 46.00 1.31 13.73
N ASP A 233 45.04 2.02 14.31
CA ASP A 233 43.61 2.03 14.04
C ASP A 233 43.19 1.92 12.57
N VAL A 234 42.12 1.15 12.31
CA VAL A 234 40.83 1.54 11.72
C VAL A 234 40.17 0.24 11.21
N ALA A 235 39.30 -0.39 12.02
CA ALA A 235 38.47 -1.48 11.53
C ALA A 235 37.16 -0.93 10.96
N ALA A 236 37.18 -0.71 9.65
CA ALA A 236 36.00 -0.51 8.83
C ALA A 236 34.96 -1.63 9.08
N ALA A 237 33.70 -1.23 9.22
CA ALA A 237 32.57 -2.12 9.41
C ALA A 237 32.46 -3.12 8.24
N LYS A 238 32.45 -4.43 8.55
CA LYS A 238 32.00 -5.46 7.60
C LYS A 238 30.48 -5.37 7.46
N PRO A 239 29.92 -5.20 6.26
CA PRO A 239 28.49 -5.34 6.03
C PRO A 239 28.11 -6.82 6.16
N GLY A 240 27.17 -7.15 7.05
CA GLY A 240 26.63 -8.52 7.11
C GLY A 240 26.27 -9.09 8.48
N VAL A 241 26.14 -8.30 9.54
CA VAL A 241 25.63 -8.82 10.82
C VAL A 241 24.11 -8.71 10.85
N ASN A 242 23.45 -9.85 10.65
CA ASN A 242 22.01 -10.01 10.72
C ASN A 242 21.56 -9.88 12.18
N PHE A 243 20.47 -9.15 12.46
CA PHE A 243 19.89 -8.95 13.80
C PHE A 243 19.57 -10.25 14.56
N SER A 244 19.57 -11.41 13.88
CA SER A 244 19.27 -12.72 14.45
C SER A 244 20.40 -13.34 15.30
N SER A 245 21.60 -12.74 15.38
CA SER A 245 22.73 -13.29 16.16
C SER A 245 22.81 -12.80 17.62
N HIS A 246 21.97 -11.84 18.02
CA HIS A 246 21.98 -11.28 19.37
C HIS A 246 20.81 -11.85 20.16
N THR A 247 21.07 -12.94 20.89
CA THR A 247 20.04 -13.70 21.64
C THR A 247 19.87 -13.22 23.09
N THR A 248 20.64 -12.21 23.54
CA THR A 248 20.54 -11.66 24.89
C THR A 248 20.40 -10.14 24.87
N LYS A 249 19.76 -9.58 25.91
CA LYS A 249 19.53 -8.15 26.05
C LYS A 249 20.85 -7.36 26.10
N GLU A 250 21.86 -7.91 26.77
CA GLU A 250 23.18 -7.29 26.90
C GLU A 250 23.93 -7.21 25.55
N THR A 251 23.70 -8.17 24.65
CA THR A 251 24.34 -8.18 23.31
C THR A 251 23.67 -7.25 22.30
N CYS A 252 22.42 -6.83 22.52
CA CYS A 252 21.75 -5.78 21.71
C CYS A 252 22.11 -4.36 22.19
N GLU A 253 22.28 -4.15 23.50
CA GLU A 253 22.56 -2.81 24.07
C GLU A 253 23.97 -2.29 23.73
N GLY A 254 24.90 -3.17 23.36
CA GLY A 254 26.24 -2.80 22.88
C GLY A 254 26.32 -2.36 21.42
N ILE A 255 25.22 -2.42 20.66
CA ILE A 255 25.23 -2.08 19.22
C ILE A 255 25.07 -0.57 19.05
N GLN A 256 26.13 0.10 18.61
CA GLN A 256 26.08 1.51 18.23
C GLN A 256 25.65 1.65 16.76
N GLY A 257 24.58 2.41 16.52
CA GLY A 257 24.04 2.69 15.20
C GLY A 257 22.88 3.70 15.24
N THR A 258 22.47 4.20 14.07
CA THR A 258 21.34 5.14 13.97
C THR A 258 20.01 4.36 14.05
N PRO A 259 19.09 4.71 14.98
CA PRO A 259 17.76 4.08 15.04
C PRO A 259 16.95 4.34 13.77
N ALA A 260 16.06 3.39 13.42
CA ALA A 260 15.10 3.59 12.34
C ALA A 260 14.12 4.74 12.67
N PRO A 261 13.59 5.45 11.67
CA PRO A 261 12.67 6.57 11.90
C PRO A 261 11.46 6.14 12.75
N GLY A 262 11.27 6.79 13.90
CA GLY A 262 10.18 6.50 14.85
C GLY A 262 10.52 5.49 15.96
N LYS A 263 11.76 5.01 16.06
CA LYS A 263 12.23 4.13 17.14
C LYS A 263 13.26 4.81 18.03
N LYS A 264 13.23 4.51 19.34
CA LYS A 264 14.16 5.07 20.34
C LYS A 264 15.50 4.32 20.42
N SER A 265 15.59 3.11 19.87
CA SER A 265 16.78 2.25 19.93
C SER A 265 16.97 1.46 18.63
N VAL A 266 18.21 0.99 18.42
CA VAL A 266 18.62 0.21 17.22
C VAL A 266 18.02 -1.21 17.25
N CYS A 267 17.94 -1.83 18.43
CA CYS A 267 17.09 -3.00 18.69
C CYS A 267 15.86 -2.56 19.52
N GLY A 268 14.64 -2.81 19.04
CA GLY A 268 13.40 -2.55 19.79
C GLY A 268 12.10 -2.80 19.04
#